data_AF-A0AAW0YJZ8-F1
#
_entry.id   AF-A0AAW0YJZ8-F1
#
_cell.length_a   1.000
_cell.length_b   1.000
_cell.length_c   1.000
_cell.angle_alpha   90.00
_cell.angle_beta   90.00
_cell.angle_gamma   90.00
#
_symmetry.space_group_name_H-M   'P 1'
#
loop_
_entity.id
_entity.type
_entity.pdbx_description
1 polymer ?
#
loop_
_entity_poly.entity_id
_entity_poly.type
_entity_poly.pdbx_seq_one_letter_code
_entity_poly.pdbx_strand_id
1 'polypeptide(L)'
;VAESMCNMPCSGDPHLKCGDYLHINIYQTGLAKYVPSALKGHSSAGNNAPVRIAFILTVNGRAIRQLKRLVKALYHKDHFFFIHVDSRQDYLFREVLRLEDHFSNIQVSRYRLSTIWGGASLLTILLHCMKQVLLIKSWNWDFIINLSESDYPIKRNDELVRFLTNNRERNFLKSHGHDTNKFLQKQGLDRTFLECETHMWRIGERRLPLGIRVDGGSDWLCLNRNFVDYVVNSQDQLVIGLKKVYSYTLLPAESFFHTVLRNSRFCQTFTDNNLHV
;
A
#
# COMPACT_ATOMS: atom_id res chain seq x y z
N VAL A 1 1.79 4.83 -33.39
CA VAL A 1 2.07 3.49 -32.86
C VAL A 1 2.56 2.64 -34.02
N ALA A 2 3.63 1.85 -33.87
CA ALA A 2 4.11 1.01 -34.96
C ALA A 2 3.03 -0.03 -35.31
N GLU A 3 2.65 -0.15 -36.58
CA GLU A 3 1.60 -1.07 -37.08
C GLU A 3 1.85 -2.54 -36.69
N SER A 4 3.09 -2.90 -36.37
CA SER A 4 3.48 -4.21 -35.87
C SER A 4 2.85 -4.57 -34.51
N MET A 5 2.37 -3.58 -33.74
CA MET A 5 1.77 -3.82 -32.42
C MET A 5 0.24 -3.99 -32.44
N CYS A 6 -0.45 -3.62 -33.52
CA CYS A 6 -1.92 -3.74 -33.63
C CYS A 6 -2.39 -5.17 -33.91
N ASN A 7 -1.49 -6.04 -34.37
CA ASN A 7 -1.81 -7.40 -34.80
C ASN A 7 -1.21 -8.47 -33.88
N MET A 8 -0.88 -8.15 -32.64
CA MET A 8 -0.32 -9.14 -31.72
C MET A 8 -1.35 -10.24 -31.37
N PRO A 9 -0.98 -11.53 -31.47
CA PRO A 9 -1.83 -12.64 -31.09
C PRO A 9 -2.06 -12.70 -29.58
N CYS A 10 -3.22 -13.20 -29.15
CA CYS A 10 -3.56 -13.27 -27.74
C CYS A 10 -2.80 -14.37 -27.03
N SER A 11 -2.32 -14.08 -25.81
CA SER A 11 -1.59 -15.07 -25.01
C SER A 11 -2.43 -16.26 -24.57
N GLY A 12 -3.77 -16.17 -24.62
CA GLY A 12 -4.69 -17.27 -24.34
C GLY A 12 -5.29 -17.95 -25.57
N ASP A 13 -5.21 -17.33 -26.75
CA ASP A 13 -5.70 -17.87 -28.01
C ASP A 13 -4.94 -17.23 -29.18
N PRO A 14 -4.01 -17.95 -29.84
CA PRO A 14 -3.22 -17.43 -30.95
C PRO A 14 -4.05 -17.01 -32.18
N HIS A 15 -5.30 -17.47 -32.29
CA HIS A 15 -6.20 -17.12 -33.40
C HIS A 15 -6.87 -15.76 -33.21
N LEU A 16 -6.85 -15.21 -31.99
CA LEU A 16 -7.38 -13.89 -31.69
C LEU A 16 -6.25 -12.85 -31.76
N LYS A 17 -6.55 -11.70 -32.37
CA LYS A 17 -5.66 -10.54 -32.39
C LYS A 17 -6.16 -9.50 -31.39
N CYS A 18 -5.26 -8.94 -30.60
CA CYS A 18 -5.60 -8.14 -29.43
C CYS A 18 -4.60 -6.98 -29.24
N GLY A 19 -3.89 -6.64 -30.32
CA GLY A 19 -2.91 -5.58 -30.36
C GLY A 19 -3.52 -4.18 -30.49
N ASP A 20 -3.08 -3.27 -29.63
CA ASP A 20 -2.59 -1.90 -29.88
C ASP A 20 -2.17 -1.33 -28.50
N TYR A 21 -1.84 -0.03 -28.41
CA TYR A 21 -1.56 0.73 -27.20
C TYR A 21 -2.43 0.33 -26.00
N LEU A 22 -3.72 0.02 -26.21
CA LEU A 22 -4.69 -0.35 -25.19
C LEU A 22 -4.75 -1.86 -24.85
N HIS A 23 -3.80 -2.70 -25.25
CA HIS A 23 -3.90 -4.16 -25.04
C HIS A 23 -4.17 -4.56 -23.56
N ILE A 24 -3.68 -3.78 -22.59
CA ILE A 24 -3.98 -3.99 -21.16
C ILE A 24 -5.47 -3.76 -20.82
N ASN A 25 -6.17 -2.97 -21.62
CA ASN A 25 -7.60 -2.66 -21.49
C ASN A 25 -8.50 -3.58 -22.33
N ILE A 26 -7.95 -4.35 -23.28
CA ILE A 26 -8.72 -5.15 -24.25
C ILE A 26 -9.10 -6.53 -23.66
N TYR A 27 -8.31 -7.08 -22.74
CA TYR A 27 -8.66 -8.36 -22.12
C TYR A 27 -9.63 -8.18 -20.95
N GLN A 28 -10.85 -8.66 -21.15
CA GLN A 28 -11.73 -9.01 -20.05
C GLN A 28 -11.22 -10.34 -19.48
N THR A 29 -10.55 -10.31 -18.32
CA THR A 29 -9.97 -11.51 -17.66
C THR A 29 -11.03 -12.47 -17.11
N GLY A 30 -12.30 -12.34 -17.52
CA GLY A 30 -13.45 -12.96 -16.84
C GLY A 30 -13.75 -12.36 -15.45
N LEU A 31 -12.92 -11.44 -14.95
CA LEU A 31 -13.18 -10.73 -13.71
C LEU A 31 -14.34 -9.73 -13.90
N ALA A 32 -15.31 -9.78 -12.98
CA ALA A 32 -16.44 -8.85 -12.99
C ALA A 32 -15.93 -7.39 -13.03
N LYS A 33 -16.58 -6.54 -13.84
CA LYS A 33 -16.30 -5.10 -13.84
C LYS A 33 -16.48 -4.57 -12.43
N TYR A 34 -15.53 -3.77 -11.96
CA TYR A 34 -15.66 -3.12 -10.66
C TYR A 34 -16.89 -2.22 -10.66
N VAL A 35 -17.83 -2.54 -9.78
CA VAL A 35 -18.98 -1.68 -9.49
C VAL A 35 -18.67 -1.00 -8.16
N PRO A 36 -18.54 0.34 -8.11
CA PRO A 36 -18.36 1.06 -6.86
C PRO A 36 -19.46 0.69 -5.88
N SER A 37 -19.08 0.12 -4.74
CA SER A 37 -20.04 -0.13 -3.66
C SER A 37 -20.22 1.16 -2.87
N ALA A 38 -21.47 1.53 -2.60
CA ALA A 38 -21.77 2.70 -1.80
C ALA A 38 -21.17 2.55 -0.39
N LEU A 39 -20.32 3.49 0.00
CA LEU A 39 -19.77 3.53 1.35
C LEU A 39 -20.89 3.83 2.34
N LYS A 40 -20.86 3.15 3.47
CA LYS A 40 -21.79 3.44 4.56
C LYS A 40 -21.34 4.73 5.23
N GLY A 41 -22.21 5.74 5.22
CA GLY A 41 -21.95 7.07 5.76
C GLY A 41 -21.93 7.11 7.30
N HIS A 42 -22.18 8.29 7.86
CA HIS A 42 -22.18 8.54 9.31
C HIS A 42 -23.38 7.98 10.09
N SER A 43 -24.23 7.15 9.46
CA SER A 43 -25.29 6.44 10.18
C SER A 43 -24.69 5.69 11.36
N SER A 44 -25.43 5.62 12.48
CA SER A 44 -25.01 4.93 13.69
C SER A 44 -24.40 3.60 13.31
N ALA A 45 -23.13 3.36 13.67
CA ALA A 45 -22.60 2.02 13.62
C ALA A 45 -23.63 1.13 14.28
N GLY A 46 -24.01 0.04 13.62
CA GLY A 46 -24.85 -0.98 14.26
C GLY A 46 -24.18 -1.44 15.56
N ASN A 47 -24.68 -2.50 16.21
CA ASN A 47 -24.06 -3.07 17.41
C ASN A 47 -22.61 -3.65 17.21
N ASN A 48 -21.88 -3.22 16.19
CA ASN A 48 -20.49 -3.57 15.91
C ASN A 48 -19.54 -2.86 16.87
N ALA A 49 -18.57 -3.62 17.39
CA ALA A 49 -17.49 -3.07 18.19
C ALA A 49 -16.66 -2.04 17.39
N PRO A 50 -16.28 -0.90 18.00
CA PRO A 50 -15.42 0.09 17.37
C PRO A 50 -14.11 -0.54 16.87
N VAL A 51 -13.68 -0.12 15.67
CA VAL A 51 -12.41 -0.61 15.12
C VAL A 51 -11.20 -0.09 15.88
N ARG A 52 -10.14 -0.89 15.88
CA ARG A 52 -8.81 -0.54 16.41
C ARG A 52 -7.84 -0.39 15.25
N ILE A 53 -7.09 0.71 15.23
CA ILE A 53 -6.22 1.07 14.11
C ILE A 53 -4.76 0.86 14.53
N ALA A 54 -3.97 0.23 13.66
CA ALA A 54 -2.52 0.19 13.74
C ALA A 54 -1.93 1.20 12.75
N PHE A 55 -1.40 2.31 13.25
CA PHE A 55 -0.70 3.29 12.44
C PHE A 55 0.74 2.83 12.18
N ILE A 56 1.11 2.68 10.91
CA ILE A 56 2.51 2.45 10.51
C ILE A 56 3.11 3.80 10.16
N LEU A 57 4.06 4.25 10.95
CA LEU A 57 4.77 5.51 10.74
C LEU A 57 6.13 5.23 10.11
N THR A 58 6.35 5.66 8.87
CA THR A 58 7.67 5.62 8.22
C THR A 58 8.27 7.02 8.27
N VAL A 59 9.23 7.25 9.16
CA VAL A 59 9.70 8.60 9.49
C VAL A 59 11.17 8.83 9.13
N ASN A 60 11.45 10.05 8.67
CA ASN A 60 12.80 10.51 8.33
C ASN A 60 13.06 11.92 8.89
N GLY A 61 14.31 12.37 8.81
CA GLY A 61 14.74 13.71 9.18
C GLY A 61 14.93 13.93 10.69
N ARG A 62 14.73 15.17 11.13
CA ARG A 62 15.05 15.64 12.50
C ARG A 62 13.85 16.16 13.29
N ALA A 63 12.65 16.11 12.71
CA ALA A 63 11.47 16.80 13.21
C ALA A 63 10.72 16.03 14.33
N ILE A 64 11.43 15.59 15.38
CA ILE A 64 10.84 14.82 16.48
C ILE A 64 9.66 15.55 17.16
N ARG A 65 9.70 16.88 17.24
CA ARG A 65 8.60 17.67 17.83
C ARG A 65 7.33 17.56 17.00
N GLN A 66 7.45 17.56 15.68
CA GLN A 66 6.31 17.37 14.77
C GLN A 66 5.78 15.94 14.86
N LEU A 67 6.66 14.94 14.92
CA LEU A 67 6.24 13.54 15.12
C LEU A 67 5.48 13.36 16.44
N LYS A 68 5.98 13.93 17.55
CA LYS A 68 5.27 13.91 18.85
C LYS A 68 3.92 14.61 18.77
N ARG A 69 3.83 15.70 17.99
CA ARG A 69 2.56 16.41 17.74
C ARG A 69 1.56 15.56 16.98
N LEU A 70 2.00 14.87 15.92
CA LEU A 70 1.18 13.93 15.14
C LEU A 70 0.69 12.77 16.02
N VAL A 71 1.61 12.08 16.72
CA VAL A 71 1.25 10.98 17.62
C VAL A 71 0.24 11.46 18.66
N LYS A 72 0.45 12.62 19.29
CA LYS A 72 -0.49 13.19 20.25
C LYS A 72 -1.89 13.44 19.67
N ALA A 73 -1.98 13.87 18.40
CA ALA A 73 -3.27 14.13 17.75
C ALA A 73 -4.04 12.84 17.42
N LEU A 74 -3.33 11.74 17.14
CA LEU A 74 -3.91 10.44 16.79
C LEU A 74 -4.04 9.48 17.97
N TYR A 75 -3.35 9.75 19.08
CA TYR A 75 -3.22 8.81 20.19
C TYR A 75 -4.57 8.48 20.82
N HIS A 76 -4.85 7.18 20.88
CA HIS A 76 -5.91 6.61 21.69
C HIS A 76 -5.42 5.29 22.27
N LYS A 77 -5.82 4.95 23.50
CA LYS A 77 -5.39 3.72 24.20
C LYS A 77 -5.73 2.43 23.45
N ASP A 78 -6.74 2.49 22.58
CA ASP A 78 -7.21 1.34 21.81
C ASP A 78 -6.54 1.23 20.42
N HIS A 79 -5.71 2.19 20.03
CA HIS A 79 -4.96 2.18 18.77
C HIS A 79 -3.50 1.84 19.03
N PHE A 80 -2.78 1.52 17.96
CA PHE A 80 -1.39 1.09 18.03
C PHE A 80 -0.52 1.87 17.06
N PHE A 81 0.75 2.05 17.39
CA PHE A 81 1.71 2.77 16.56
C PHE A 81 2.95 1.91 16.35
N PHE A 82 3.21 1.53 15.11
CA PHE A 82 4.42 0.84 14.72
C PHE A 82 5.31 1.80 13.92
N ILE A 83 6.43 2.21 14.49
CA ILE A 83 7.24 3.29 13.94
C ILE A 83 8.52 2.71 13.34
N HIS A 84 8.72 2.90 12.05
CA HIS A 84 9.99 2.71 11.38
C HIS A 84 10.70 4.06 11.27
N VAL A 85 11.98 4.08 11.65
CA VAL A 85 12.86 5.24 11.47
C VAL A 85 13.94 4.87 10.47
N ASP A 86 14.10 5.71 9.44
CA ASP A 86 15.13 5.52 8.41
C ASP A 86 16.51 5.21 9.03
N SER A 87 17.25 4.25 8.46
CA SER A 87 18.52 3.77 9.02
C SER A 87 19.60 4.86 9.15
N ARG A 88 19.46 5.97 8.42
CA ARG A 88 20.38 7.11 8.47
C ARG A 88 20.09 8.07 9.63
N GLN A 89 18.93 7.95 10.29
CA GLN A 89 18.44 8.93 11.27
C GLN A 89 18.57 8.45 12.73
N ASP A 90 19.79 8.25 13.22
CA ASP A 90 20.01 7.71 14.56
C ASP A 90 19.56 8.63 15.70
N TYR A 91 19.63 9.95 15.51
CA TYR A 91 19.08 10.90 16.46
C TYR A 91 17.57 10.69 16.64
N LEU A 92 16.82 10.66 15.53
CA LEU A 92 15.37 10.46 15.57
C LEU A 92 15.04 9.09 16.17
N PHE A 93 15.78 8.04 15.79
CA PHE A 93 15.58 6.69 16.32
C PHE A 93 15.70 6.65 17.85
N ARG A 94 16.75 7.25 18.43
CA ARG A 94 16.91 7.32 19.90
C ARG A 94 15.76 8.07 20.58
N GLU A 95 15.27 9.14 19.97
CA GLU A 95 14.14 9.89 20.54
C GLU A 95 12.81 9.14 20.45
N VAL A 96 12.60 8.35 19.39
CA VAL A 96 11.40 7.53 19.22
C VAL A 96 11.43 6.31 20.13
N LEU A 97 12.59 5.71 20.41
CA LEU A 97 12.72 4.64 21.42
C LEU A 97 12.22 5.09 22.79
N ARG A 98 12.49 6.34 23.19
CA ARG A 98 11.93 6.89 24.44
C ARG A 98 10.40 6.91 24.43
N LEU A 99 9.74 7.05 23.27
CA LEU A 99 8.27 6.99 23.20
C LEU A 99 7.76 5.57 23.45
N GLU A 100 8.42 4.56 22.91
CA GLU A 100 8.11 3.14 23.16
C GLU A 100 8.22 2.80 24.65
N ASP A 101 9.22 3.34 25.37
CA ASP A 101 9.36 3.13 26.82
C ASP A 101 8.18 3.69 27.65
N HIS A 102 7.49 4.73 27.15
CA HIS A 102 6.42 5.41 27.88
C HIS A 102 5.01 4.88 27.54
N PHE A 103 4.84 4.20 26.40
CA PHE A 103 3.52 3.81 25.89
C PHE A 103 3.49 2.36 25.43
N SER A 104 2.66 1.53 26.07
CA SER A 104 2.55 0.09 25.79
C SER A 104 1.98 -0.26 24.41
N ASN A 105 1.33 0.70 23.75
CA ASN A 105 0.75 0.59 22.41
C ASN A 105 1.61 1.26 21.33
N ILE A 106 2.87 1.59 21.63
CA ILE A 106 3.85 2.07 20.66
C ILE A 106 4.99 1.06 20.59
N GLN A 107 5.40 0.67 19.38
CA GLN A 107 6.59 -0.13 19.15
C GLN A 107 7.42 0.44 18.00
N VAL A 108 8.73 0.27 18.06
CA VAL A 108 9.68 0.80 17.07
C VAL A 108 10.38 -0.35 16.35
N SER A 109 10.38 -0.31 15.02
CA SER A 109 11.08 -1.32 14.21
C SER A 109 12.57 -1.33 14.51
N ARG A 110 13.10 -2.49 14.90
CA ARG A 110 14.55 -2.71 15.03
C ARG A 110 15.21 -2.97 13.67
N TYR A 111 14.44 -3.50 12.70
CA TYR A 111 14.88 -3.60 11.32
C TYR A 111 14.66 -2.27 10.61
N ARG A 112 15.76 -1.62 10.23
CA ARG A 112 15.78 -0.29 9.61
C ARG A 112 16.49 -0.38 8.26
N LEU A 113 15.94 0.30 7.26
CA LEU A 113 16.53 0.46 5.93
C LEU A 113 16.56 1.95 5.60
N SER A 114 17.43 2.33 4.67
CA SER A 114 17.49 3.67 4.11
C SER A 114 16.40 3.79 3.05
N THR A 115 15.23 4.27 3.44
CA THR A 115 14.09 4.46 2.53
C THR A 115 14.31 5.73 1.71
N ILE A 116 15.07 5.60 0.62
CA ILE A 116 15.27 6.68 -0.34
C ILE A 116 13.99 6.95 -1.13
N TRP A 117 13.85 8.17 -1.65
CA TRP A 117 12.71 8.51 -2.50
C TRP A 117 12.67 7.61 -3.74
N GLY A 118 11.51 7.00 -4.00
CA GLY A 118 11.32 6.04 -5.08
C GLY A 118 11.94 4.65 -4.86
N GLY A 119 12.63 4.43 -3.74
CA GLY A 119 13.35 3.18 -3.44
C GLY A 119 12.44 1.95 -3.35
N ALA A 120 12.98 0.80 -3.75
CA ALA A 120 12.34 -0.50 -3.56
C ALA A 120 12.15 -0.84 -2.06
N SER A 121 13.07 -0.35 -1.23
CA SER A 121 13.13 -0.53 0.22
C SER A 121 11.89 -0.03 0.95
N LEU A 122 11.15 0.95 0.42
CA LEU A 122 9.89 1.41 1.02
C LEU A 122 8.86 0.28 1.09
N LEU A 123 8.65 -0.46 0.00
CA LEU A 123 7.72 -1.60 0.01
C LEU A 123 8.23 -2.71 0.94
N THR A 124 9.53 -2.98 0.95
CA THR A 124 10.13 -3.95 1.88
C THR A 124 9.85 -3.59 3.33
N ILE A 125 10.00 -2.32 3.71
CA ILE A 125 9.71 -1.83 5.06
C ILE A 125 8.23 -1.90 5.37
N LEU A 126 7.33 -1.47 4.47
CA LEU A 126 5.88 -1.56 4.69
C LEU A 126 5.45 -3.01 4.94
N LEU A 127 5.91 -3.96 4.11
CA LEU A 127 5.63 -5.39 4.28
C LEU A 127 6.24 -5.94 5.59
N HIS A 128 7.44 -5.49 5.96
CA HIS A 128 8.06 -5.86 7.23
C HIS A 128 7.23 -5.36 8.42
N CYS A 129 6.84 -4.09 8.44
CA CYS A 129 6.02 -3.48 9.48
C CYS A 129 4.66 -4.18 9.60
N MET A 130 3.99 -4.42 8.48
CA MET A 130 2.74 -5.20 8.44
C MET A 130 2.91 -6.59 9.05
N LYS A 131 4.01 -7.28 8.73
CA LYS A 131 4.34 -8.58 9.33
C LYS A 131 4.56 -8.49 10.83
N GLN A 132 5.32 -7.51 11.31
CA GLN A 132 5.55 -7.33 12.76
C GLN A 132 4.24 -7.06 13.49
N VAL A 133 3.42 -6.16 12.96
CA VAL A 133 2.11 -5.81 13.51
C VAL A 133 1.15 -7.02 13.57
N LEU A 134 1.22 -7.93 12.60
CA LEU A 134 0.48 -9.21 12.64
C LEU A 134 0.97 -10.16 13.75
N LEU A 135 2.27 -10.14 14.07
CA LEU A 135 2.89 -11.06 15.04
C LEU A 135 2.68 -10.64 16.50
N ILE A 136 2.40 -9.36 16.77
CA ILE A 136 2.16 -8.86 18.12
C ILE A 136 0.79 -9.32 18.61
N LYS A 137 0.75 -10.45 19.33
CA LYS A 137 -0.50 -11.08 19.81
C LYS A 137 -1.37 -10.19 20.70
N SER A 138 -0.75 -9.29 21.46
CA SER A 138 -1.46 -8.34 22.33
C SER A 138 -2.17 -7.23 21.55
N TRP A 139 -1.86 -7.04 20.27
CA TRP A 139 -2.43 -6.00 19.44
C TRP A 139 -3.60 -6.56 18.63
N ASN A 140 -4.82 -6.34 19.12
CA ASN A 140 -6.03 -6.65 18.36
C ASN A 140 -6.45 -5.44 17.51
N TRP A 141 -5.91 -5.34 16.31
CA TRP A 141 -6.22 -4.28 15.34
C TRP A 141 -7.08 -4.81 14.19
N ASP A 142 -7.73 -3.89 13.48
CA ASP A 142 -8.64 -4.15 12.36
C ASP A 142 -8.18 -3.50 11.05
N PHE A 143 -7.53 -2.33 11.15
CA PHE A 143 -7.00 -1.58 10.02
C PHE A 143 -5.54 -1.20 10.23
N ILE A 144 -4.80 -1.14 9.13
CA ILE A 144 -3.51 -0.45 9.03
C ILE A 144 -3.69 0.83 8.23
N ILE A 145 -3.10 1.92 8.73
CA ILE A 145 -2.97 3.19 8.02
C ILE A 145 -1.50 3.57 8.03
N ASN A 146 -0.88 3.80 6.87
CA ASN A 146 0.48 4.32 6.82
C ASN A 146 0.50 5.85 6.81
N LEU A 147 1.47 6.43 7.50
CA LEU A 147 1.69 7.87 7.63
C LEU A 147 3.21 8.17 7.65
N SER A 148 3.62 9.36 7.22
CA SER A 148 4.95 9.93 7.43
C SER A 148 4.97 10.94 8.57
N GLU A 149 6.15 11.51 8.85
CA GLU A 149 6.28 12.64 9.76
C GLU A 149 5.62 13.95 9.27
N SER A 150 5.29 14.04 7.97
CA SER A 150 4.66 15.23 7.38
C SER A 150 3.13 15.18 7.36
N ASP A 151 2.53 14.05 7.67
CA ASP A 151 1.07 13.90 7.69
C ASP A 151 0.43 14.56 8.92
N TYR A 152 -0.84 14.93 8.80
CA TYR A 152 -1.62 15.45 9.91
C TYR A 152 -3.13 15.17 9.76
N PRO A 153 -3.83 14.75 10.84
CA PRO A 153 -5.26 14.50 10.77
C PRO A 153 -6.05 15.80 10.57
N ILE A 154 -6.96 15.81 9.61
CA ILE A 154 -7.93 16.89 9.37
C ILE A 154 -9.32 16.60 9.95
N LYS A 155 -9.53 15.39 10.48
CA LYS A 155 -10.75 14.94 11.14
C LYS A 155 -10.42 14.36 12.51
N ARG A 156 -11.40 14.33 13.40
CA ARG A 156 -11.27 13.74 14.73
C ARG A 156 -11.15 12.21 14.65
N ASN A 157 -10.47 11.63 15.63
CA ASN A 157 -10.27 10.18 15.70
C ASN A 157 -11.59 9.40 15.82
N ASP A 158 -12.59 9.93 16.53
CA ASP A 158 -13.90 9.28 16.67
C ASP A 158 -14.67 9.21 15.33
N GLU A 159 -14.53 10.24 14.49
CA GLU A 159 -15.10 10.26 13.15
C GLU A 159 -14.44 9.20 12.25
N LEU A 160 -13.11 9.07 12.33
CA LEU A 160 -12.37 8.04 11.61
C LEU A 160 -12.79 6.64 12.05
N VAL A 161 -12.82 6.37 13.36
CA VAL A 161 -13.24 5.08 13.92
C VAL A 161 -14.67 4.75 13.53
N ARG A 162 -15.60 5.70 13.61
CA ARG A 162 -17.00 5.50 13.21
C ARG A 162 -17.11 5.14 11.72
N PHE A 163 -16.41 5.87 10.85
CA PHE A 163 -16.39 5.60 9.42
C PHE A 163 -15.83 4.22 9.08
N LEU A 164 -14.68 3.86 9.66
CA LEU A 164 -14.05 2.55 9.42
C LEU A 164 -14.85 1.40 10.02
N THR A 165 -15.50 1.60 11.16
CA THR A 165 -16.40 0.59 11.77
C THR A 165 -17.57 0.25 10.83
N ASN A 166 -18.12 1.25 10.14
CA ASN A 166 -19.18 1.05 9.16
C ASN A 166 -18.69 0.37 7.87
N ASN A 167 -17.40 0.43 7.59
CA ASN A 167 -16.80 -0.04 6.34
C ASN A 167 -15.66 -1.06 6.59
N ARG A 168 -15.80 -1.90 7.63
CA ARG A 168 -14.76 -2.81 8.16
C ARG A 168 -14.17 -3.77 7.11
N GLU A 169 -14.99 -4.20 6.15
CA GLU A 169 -14.57 -5.12 5.08
C GLU A 169 -13.92 -4.43 3.88
N ARG A 170 -13.79 -3.10 3.88
CA ARG A 170 -13.27 -2.33 2.74
C ARG A 170 -11.76 -2.13 2.82
N ASN A 171 -11.13 -1.97 1.67
CA ASN A 171 -9.75 -1.50 1.52
C ASN A 171 -9.75 -0.18 0.74
N PHE A 172 -9.00 0.80 1.22
CA PHE A 172 -9.03 2.19 0.78
C PHE A 172 -7.70 2.53 0.10
N LEU A 173 -7.75 2.64 -1.21
CA LEU A 173 -6.60 2.86 -2.10
C LEU A 173 -7.05 3.85 -3.16
N LYS A 174 -6.22 4.85 -3.48
CA LYS A 174 -6.55 5.81 -4.54
C LYS A 174 -5.82 5.43 -5.82
N SER A 175 -6.58 5.07 -6.86
CA SER A 175 -6.05 4.83 -8.20
C SER A 175 -5.82 6.15 -8.94
N HIS A 176 -4.93 6.12 -9.93
CA HIS A 176 -4.58 7.27 -10.77
C HIS A 176 -5.75 7.82 -11.60
N GLY A 177 -6.80 7.03 -11.83
CA GLY A 177 -8.07 7.48 -12.45
C GLY A 177 -7.99 7.84 -13.94
N HIS A 178 -6.89 7.52 -14.63
CA HIS A 178 -6.61 7.92 -16.01
C HIS A 178 -6.27 6.72 -16.90
N ASP A 179 -5.66 6.97 -18.05
CA ASP A 179 -5.14 5.94 -18.96
C ASP A 179 -4.04 5.11 -18.30
N THR A 180 -4.30 3.81 -18.13
CA THR A 180 -3.38 2.85 -17.49
C THR A 180 -2.03 2.77 -18.20
N ASN A 181 -1.99 2.83 -19.53
CA ASN A 181 -0.71 2.73 -20.26
C ASN A 181 0.16 3.96 -20.03
N LYS A 182 -0.45 5.15 -20.01
CA LYS A 182 0.28 6.38 -19.64
C LYS A 182 0.81 6.28 -18.23
N PHE A 183 0.03 5.73 -17.30
CA PHE A 183 0.48 5.49 -15.93
C PHE A 183 1.69 4.54 -15.90
N LEU A 184 1.62 3.37 -16.56
CA LEU A 184 2.73 2.41 -16.61
C LEU A 184 4.03 3.03 -17.12
N GLN A 185 3.95 3.81 -18.22
CA GLN A 185 5.10 4.47 -18.82
C GLN A 185 5.66 5.57 -17.92
N LYS A 186 4.80 6.41 -17.34
CA LYS A 186 5.22 7.50 -16.44
C LYS A 186 5.88 6.98 -15.17
N GLN A 187 5.37 5.88 -14.63
CA GLN A 187 5.91 5.22 -13.44
C GLN A 187 7.14 4.35 -13.75
N GLY A 188 7.47 4.16 -15.03
CA GLY A 188 8.56 3.27 -15.44
C GLY A 188 8.32 1.82 -15.04
N LEU A 189 7.07 1.37 -14.95
CA LEU A 189 6.74 -0.01 -14.58
C LEU A 189 7.17 -1.02 -15.64
N ASP A 190 7.41 -0.58 -16.87
CA ASP A 190 8.02 -1.33 -17.98
C ASP A 190 9.56 -1.30 -17.95
N ARG A 191 10.18 -0.74 -16.90
CA ARG A 191 11.62 -0.73 -16.67
C ARG A 191 11.98 -1.55 -15.44
N THR A 192 13.19 -2.09 -15.44
CA THR A 192 13.78 -2.76 -14.27
C THR A 192 14.68 -1.78 -13.55
N PHE A 193 14.53 -1.71 -12.22
CA PHE A 193 15.38 -0.93 -11.35
C PHE A 193 16.08 -1.80 -10.31
N LEU A 194 17.25 -1.39 -9.87
CA LEU A 194 17.98 -2.00 -8.76
C LEU A 194 18.31 -0.93 -7.73
N GLU A 195 17.88 -1.12 -6.49
CA GLU A 195 18.31 -0.29 -5.37
C GLU A 195 19.69 -0.77 -4.88
N CYS A 196 20.69 0.08 -4.98
CA CYS A 196 22.03 -0.18 -4.47
C CYS A 196 22.70 1.13 -4.07
N GLU A 197 23.51 1.12 -3.01
CA GLU A 197 24.26 2.30 -2.53
C GLU A 197 23.38 3.55 -2.32
N THR A 198 22.17 3.38 -1.80
CA THR A 198 21.18 4.46 -1.61
C THR A 198 20.77 5.17 -2.91
N HIS A 199 20.83 4.47 -4.04
CA HIS A 199 20.40 4.96 -5.34
C HIS A 199 19.53 3.93 -6.08
N MET A 200 18.59 4.41 -6.91
CA MET A 200 17.76 3.58 -7.79
C MET A 200 18.32 3.57 -9.21
N TRP A 201 19.01 2.50 -9.57
CA TRP A 201 19.63 2.34 -10.89
C TRP A 201 18.63 1.76 -11.88
N ARG A 202 18.38 2.44 -12.99
CA ARG A 202 17.60 1.86 -14.10
C ARG A 202 18.51 0.93 -14.91
N ILE A 203 18.23 -0.37 -14.89
CA ILE A 203 19.10 -1.40 -15.48
C ILE A 203 18.63 -1.91 -16.85
N GLY A 204 17.38 -1.65 -17.25
CA GLY A 204 16.89 -2.05 -18.57
C GLY A 204 15.37 -2.03 -18.71
N GLU A 205 14.88 -2.53 -19.83
CA GLU A 205 13.46 -2.74 -20.09
C GLU A 205 12.98 -4.08 -19.49
N ARG A 206 11.68 -4.20 -19.19
CA ARG A 206 11.05 -5.47 -18.83
C ARG A 206 9.65 -5.58 -19.41
N ARG A 207 9.20 -6.82 -19.56
CA ARG A 207 7.79 -7.14 -19.86
C ARG A 207 7.06 -7.39 -18.54
N LEU A 208 5.91 -6.74 -18.36
CA LEU A 208 5.05 -6.96 -17.20
C LEU A 208 4.34 -8.33 -17.33
N PRO A 209 4.00 -8.98 -16.21
CA PRO A 209 3.27 -10.26 -16.24
C PRO A 209 1.93 -10.12 -16.98
N LEU A 210 1.62 -11.10 -17.82
CA LEU A 210 0.35 -11.18 -18.54
C LEU A 210 -0.73 -11.81 -17.65
N GLY A 211 -1.99 -11.58 -18.00
CA GLY A 211 -3.14 -12.19 -17.31
C GLY A 211 -3.56 -11.52 -16.00
N ILE A 212 -2.89 -10.43 -15.61
CA ILE A 212 -3.24 -9.63 -14.43
C ILE A 212 -3.52 -8.18 -14.83
N ARG A 213 -4.40 -7.53 -14.07
CA ARG A 213 -4.67 -6.10 -14.18
C ARG A 213 -3.65 -5.32 -13.35
N VAL A 214 -2.77 -4.56 -14.00
CA VAL A 214 -1.91 -3.60 -13.30
C VAL A 214 -2.69 -2.33 -13.02
N ASP A 215 -2.62 -1.84 -11.79
CA ASP A 215 -3.28 -0.61 -11.31
C ASP A 215 -2.35 0.05 -10.29
N GLY A 216 -2.57 1.32 -10.00
CA GLY A 216 -1.75 2.08 -9.06
C GLY A 216 -2.22 3.51 -8.88
N GLY A 217 -1.53 4.27 -8.03
CA GLY A 217 -1.85 5.64 -7.67
C GLY A 217 -1.10 6.02 -6.40
N SER A 218 -1.82 6.50 -5.38
CA SER A 218 -1.18 6.90 -4.12
C SER A 218 -0.68 5.70 -3.32
N ASP A 219 0.51 5.83 -2.74
CA ASP A 219 1.13 4.93 -1.75
C ASP A 219 0.68 5.19 -0.30
N TRP A 220 -0.26 6.12 -0.09
CA TRP A 220 -1.00 6.26 1.16
C TRP A 220 -2.20 5.32 1.16
N LEU A 221 -2.30 4.47 2.17
CA LEU A 221 -3.17 3.29 2.18
C LEU A 221 -3.94 3.21 3.50
N CYS A 222 -5.16 2.69 3.43
CA CYS A 222 -5.86 2.16 4.60
C CYS A 222 -6.38 0.76 4.28
N LEU A 223 -5.75 -0.25 4.88
CA LEU A 223 -5.97 -1.67 4.55
C LEU A 223 -6.56 -2.43 5.74
N ASN A 224 -7.54 -3.30 5.47
CA ASN A 224 -8.09 -4.16 6.51
C ASN A 224 -7.17 -5.35 6.82
N ARG A 225 -7.30 -5.89 8.03
CA ARG A 225 -6.43 -6.98 8.52
C ARG A 225 -6.42 -8.22 7.64
N ASN A 226 -7.56 -8.62 7.10
CA ASN A 226 -7.66 -9.82 6.26
C ASN A 226 -6.85 -9.69 4.97
N PHE A 227 -6.88 -8.51 4.34
CA PHE A 227 -6.08 -8.26 3.14
C PHE A 227 -4.59 -8.15 3.48
N VAL A 228 -4.23 -7.49 4.59
CA VAL A 228 -2.84 -7.41 5.06
C VAL A 228 -2.27 -8.81 5.31
N ASP A 229 -3.00 -9.68 6.01
CA ASP A 229 -2.57 -11.06 6.28
C ASP A 229 -2.35 -11.84 4.97
N TYR A 230 -3.27 -11.71 4.01
CA TYR A 230 -3.09 -12.31 2.69
C TYR A 230 -1.84 -11.79 1.97
N VAL A 231 -1.61 -10.48 1.94
CA VAL A 231 -0.42 -9.90 1.29
C VAL A 231 0.87 -10.38 1.95
N VAL A 232 0.90 -10.48 3.28
CA VAL A 232 2.12 -10.83 4.02
C VAL A 232 2.40 -12.33 4.00
N ASN A 233 1.40 -13.16 4.35
CA ASN A 233 1.57 -14.57 4.70
C ASN A 233 1.14 -15.55 3.60
N SER A 234 0.43 -15.11 2.56
CA SER A 234 -0.06 -16.01 1.51
C SER A 234 1.06 -16.66 0.70
N GLN A 235 0.82 -17.92 0.31
CA GLN A 235 1.61 -18.68 -0.67
C GLN A 235 1.00 -18.63 -2.09
N ASP A 236 0.05 -17.72 -2.31
CA ASP A 236 -0.55 -17.49 -3.62
C ASP A 236 0.51 -17.04 -4.63
N GLN A 237 0.52 -17.69 -5.80
CA GLN A 237 1.45 -17.41 -6.90
C GLN A 237 1.38 -15.95 -7.35
N LEU A 238 0.20 -15.31 -7.29
CA LEU A 238 0.04 -13.89 -7.58
C LEU A 238 0.91 -13.05 -6.64
N VAL A 239 0.81 -13.29 -5.33
CA VAL A 239 1.52 -12.49 -4.31
C VAL A 239 3.02 -12.76 -4.37
N ILE A 240 3.44 -14.02 -4.52
CA ILE A 240 4.86 -14.39 -4.64
C ILE A 240 5.47 -13.75 -5.89
N GLY A 241 4.80 -13.89 -7.05
CA GLY A 241 5.24 -13.32 -8.31
C GLY A 241 5.34 -11.79 -8.25
N LEU A 242 4.32 -11.12 -7.70
CA LEU A 242 4.33 -9.67 -7.55
C LEU A 242 5.41 -9.20 -6.57
N LYS A 243 5.66 -9.89 -5.45
CA LYS A 243 6.79 -9.54 -4.55
C LYS A 243 8.14 -9.57 -5.29
N LYS A 244 8.34 -10.53 -6.20
CA LYS A 244 9.56 -10.62 -7.02
C LYS A 244 9.64 -9.53 -8.09
N VAL A 245 8.52 -9.18 -8.74
CA VAL A 245 8.51 -8.09 -9.73
C VAL A 245 8.79 -6.75 -9.04
N TYR A 246 8.16 -6.52 -7.90
CA TYR A 246 8.21 -5.26 -7.18
C TYR A 246 9.48 -5.03 -6.36
N SER A 247 10.33 -6.06 -6.15
CA SER A 247 11.68 -5.85 -5.62
C SER A 247 12.61 -5.13 -6.59
N TYR A 248 12.24 -5.04 -7.87
CA TYR A 248 13.01 -4.38 -8.94
C TYR A 248 12.20 -3.29 -9.65
N THR A 249 11.30 -2.63 -8.91
CA THR A 249 10.38 -1.60 -9.41
C THR A 249 10.67 -0.26 -8.74
N LEU A 250 10.65 0.83 -9.50
CA LEU A 250 10.64 2.20 -8.98
C LEU A 250 9.26 2.52 -8.38
N LEU A 251 9.22 3.24 -7.25
CA LEU A 251 7.97 3.63 -6.57
C LEU A 251 7.03 2.43 -6.34
N PRO A 252 7.52 1.29 -5.81
CA PRO A 252 6.75 0.04 -5.81
C PRO A 252 5.46 0.10 -4.96
N ALA A 253 5.44 0.92 -3.91
CA ALA A 253 4.28 1.06 -3.03
C ALA A 253 3.08 1.72 -3.72
N GLU A 254 3.32 2.51 -4.79
CA GLU A 254 2.27 3.20 -5.56
C GLU A 254 1.42 2.24 -6.40
N SER A 255 1.86 1.01 -6.66
CA SER A 255 1.08 0.07 -7.50
C SER A 255 1.04 -1.37 -6.99
N PHE A 256 1.90 -1.77 -6.05
CA PHE A 256 1.92 -3.14 -5.53
C PHE A 256 0.58 -3.52 -4.87
N PHE A 257 0.11 -2.71 -3.90
CA PHE A 257 -1.10 -3.04 -3.14
C PHE A 257 -2.35 -2.98 -4.01
N HIS A 258 -2.43 -2.02 -4.94
CA HIS A 258 -3.50 -1.92 -5.92
C HIS A 258 -3.53 -3.15 -6.81
N THR A 259 -2.38 -3.52 -7.41
CA THR A 259 -2.27 -4.68 -8.30
C THR A 259 -2.63 -5.98 -7.57
N VAL A 260 -2.12 -6.21 -6.35
CA VAL A 260 -2.49 -7.41 -5.57
C VAL A 260 -3.99 -7.42 -5.26
N LEU A 261 -4.54 -6.30 -4.79
CA LEU A 261 -5.94 -6.22 -4.39
C LEU A 261 -6.88 -6.49 -5.58
N ARG A 262 -6.63 -5.85 -6.72
CA ARG A 262 -7.47 -5.95 -7.93
C ARG A 262 -7.48 -7.34 -8.55
N ASN A 263 -6.45 -8.15 -8.30
CA ASN A 263 -6.32 -9.50 -8.86
C ASN A 263 -6.49 -10.63 -7.84
N SER A 264 -6.78 -10.31 -6.59
CA SER A 264 -6.99 -11.30 -5.53
C SER A 264 -8.47 -11.53 -5.26
N ARG A 265 -8.77 -12.52 -4.40
CA ARG A 265 -10.12 -12.74 -3.83
C ARG A 265 -10.72 -11.52 -3.11
N PHE A 266 -9.90 -10.51 -2.79
CA PHE A 266 -10.33 -9.28 -2.13
C PHE A 266 -10.75 -8.17 -3.11
N CYS A 267 -10.77 -8.42 -4.42
CA CYS A 267 -11.03 -7.38 -5.43
C CYS A 267 -12.34 -6.59 -5.22
N GLN A 268 -13.38 -7.22 -4.66
CA GLN A 268 -14.67 -6.57 -4.35
C GLN A 268 -14.63 -5.63 -3.13
N THR A 269 -13.56 -5.68 -2.34
CA THR A 269 -13.38 -4.82 -1.16
C THR A 269 -12.74 -3.48 -1.48
N PHE A 270 -12.22 -3.30 -2.70
CA PHE A 270 -11.56 -2.07 -3.14
C PHE A 270 -12.50 -0.85 -3.14
N THR A 271 -12.00 0.25 -2.61
CA THR A 271 -12.64 1.57 -2.61
C THR A 271 -11.65 2.59 -3.16
N ASP A 272 -12.03 3.30 -4.23
CA ASP A 272 -11.19 4.30 -4.90
C ASP A 272 -11.10 5.65 -4.14
N ASN A 273 -10.65 5.57 -2.90
CA ASN A 273 -10.42 6.67 -1.98
C ASN A 273 -9.41 6.17 -0.93
N ASN A 274 -8.30 6.87 -0.73
CA ASN A 274 -7.27 6.52 0.25
C ASN A 274 -7.43 7.24 1.59
N LEU A 275 -8.46 8.08 1.77
CA LEU A 275 -8.71 8.88 2.97
C LEU A 275 -7.66 9.99 3.23
N HIS A 276 -6.91 10.39 2.20
CA HIS A 276 -5.93 11.48 2.24
C HIS A 276 -6.35 12.61 1.29
N VAL A 277 -5.79 13.80 1.50
CA VAL A 277 -5.98 15.00 0.67
C VAL A 277 -4.63 15.48 0.18
#